data_AF-A0AA42XVQ4-F1
#
_entry.id   AF-A0AA42XVQ4-F1
#
_cell.length_a   1.000
_cell.length_b   1.000
_cell.length_c   1.000
_cell.angle_alpha   90.00
_cell.angle_beta   90.00
_cell.angle_gamma   90.00
#
_symmetry.space_group_name_H-M   'P 1'
#
loop_
_entity.id
_entity.type
_entity.pdbx_description
1 polymer ?
#
loop_
_entity_poly.entity_id
_entity_poly.type
_entity_poly.pdbx_seq_one_letter_code
_entity_poly.pdbx_strand_id
1 'polypeptide(L)'
;MRRGLACVLLGASLLGGCSGKSSCHSAAAPHIDEFDELRHRALNLLEFRAVVERRRLLLRAQEGDEESLPPNLKPVFKRMRQERITLTAKEVAEGEASFWRMLELMFSENENILQGEIVFIEKDESTTVFRHPPKREVPAGLRWHGLRQHRTYCAVADCLVDDGIEPCVLVQLRPRDYSGSAGLTVGFKRNP
;
A
#
# COMPACT_ATOMS: atom_id res chain seq x y z
N MET A 1 36.42 46.33 -14.00
CA MET A 1 35.60 45.33 -14.71
C MET A 1 35.48 44.09 -13.84
N ARG A 2 34.37 43.90 -13.12
CA ARG A 2 34.05 42.69 -12.35
C ARG A 2 32.59 42.32 -12.60
N ARG A 3 32.34 41.60 -13.69
CA ARG A 3 31.08 40.92 -14.00
C ARG A 3 31.49 39.61 -14.66
N GLY A 4 31.25 38.46 -14.02
CA GLY A 4 31.58 37.19 -14.67
C GLY A 4 31.56 35.91 -13.83
N LEU A 5 31.42 35.97 -12.50
CA LEU A 5 31.46 34.75 -11.68
C LEU A 5 30.13 34.30 -11.07
N ALA A 6 29.06 35.09 -11.20
CA ALA A 6 27.76 34.75 -10.60
C ALA A 6 26.88 33.82 -11.45
N CYS A 7 27.18 33.60 -12.74
CA CYS A 7 26.33 32.80 -13.64
C CYS A 7 26.65 31.29 -13.68
N VAL A 8 27.79 30.84 -13.15
CA VAL A 8 28.17 29.42 -13.28
C VAL A 8 27.52 28.54 -12.20
N LEU A 9 27.17 29.10 -11.04
CA LEU A 9 26.60 28.34 -9.92
C LEU A 9 25.08 28.08 -10.03
N LEU A 10 24.38 28.78 -10.93
CA LEU A 10 22.94 28.58 -11.16
C LEU A 10 22.63 27.48 -12.20
N GLY A 11 23.63 27.02 -12.98
CA GLY A 11 23.44 25.97 -13.99
C GLY A 11 23.54 24.53 -13.46
N ALA A 12 24.30 24.32 -12.37
CA ALA A 12 24.55 22.98 -11.83
C ALA A 12 23.36 22.41 -11.02
N SER A 13 22.57 23.27 -10.38
CA SER A 13 21.42 22.87 -9.56
C SER A 13 20.20 22.44 -10.39
N LEU A 14 20.10 22.86 -11.66
CA LEU A 14 19.03 22.45 -12.56
C LEU A 14 19.30 21.10 -13.23
N LEU A 15 20.58 20.75 -13.45
CA LEU A 15 20.96 19.48 -14.10
C LEU A 15 20.92 18.27 -13.15
N GLY A 16 21.23 18.47 -11.87
CA GLY A 16 21.14 17.40 -10.86
C GLY A 16 19.71 16.89 -10.62
N GLY A 17 18.70 17.76 -10.76
CA GLY A 17 17.29 17.39 -10.61
C GLY A 17 16.74 16.50 -11.74
N CYS A 18 17.21 16.70 -12.97
CA CYS A 18 16.82 15.89 -14.12
C CYS A 18 17.49 14.52 -14.12
N SER A 19 18.75 14.43 -13.67
CA SER A 19 19.50 13.17 -13.53
C SER A 19 18.88 12.24 -12.48
N GLY A 20 18.45 12.77 -11.32
CA GLY A 20 17.76 11.97 -10.31
C GLY A 20 16.43 11.39 -10.81
N LYS A 21 15.65 12.19 -11.55
CA LYS A 21 14.39 11.74 -12.15
C LYS A 21 14.60 10.65 -13.20
N SER A 22 15.52 10.85 -14.15
CA SER A 22 15.78 9.85 -15.20
C SER A 22 16.34 8.55 -14.64
N SER A 23 17.25 8.63 -13.67
CA SER A 23 17.79 7.46 -12.98
C SER A 23 16.69 6.69 -12.24
N CYS A 24 15.77 7.39 -11.57
CA CYS A 24 14.65 6.76 -10.86
C CYS A 24 13.70 6.04 -11.82
N HIS A 25 13.35 6.70 -12.93
CA HIS A 25 12.46 6.11 -13.94
C HIS A 25 13.11 4.88 -14.59
N SER A 26 14.41 4.94 -14.90
CA SER A 26 15.14 3.82 -15.47
C SER A 26 15.22 2.64 -14.50
N ALA A 27 15.46 2.90 -13.21
CA ALA A 27 15.50 1.86 -12.18
C ALA A 27 14.11 1.25 -11.92
N ALA A 28 13.04 2.04 -11.98
CA ALA A 28 11.69 1.57 -11.74
C ALA A 28 11.08 0.82 -12.93
N ALA A 29 11.47 1.16 -14.16
CA ALA A 29 10.96 0.57 -15.41
C ALA A 29 10.83 -0.97 -15.41
N PRO A 30 11.84 -1.75 -14.99
CA PRO A 30 11.74 -3.22 -14.98
C PRO A 30 10.71 -3.78 -13.99
N HIS A 31 10.28 -3.00 -12.99
CA HIS A 31 9.37 -3.44 -11.92
C HIS A 31 7.94 -2.90 -12.09
N ILE A 32 7.63 -2.18 -13.18
CA ILE A 32 6.33 -1.53 -13.34
C ILE A 32 5.20 -2.55 -13.50
N ASP A 33 5.38 -3.57 -14.34
CA ASP A 33 4.36 -4.58 -14.58
C ASP A 33 4.11 -5.41 -13.30
N GLU A 34 5.19 -5.79 -12.63
CA GLU A 34 5.20 -6.47 -11.33
C GLU A 34 4.51 -5.65 -10.24
N PHE A 35 4.79 -4.34 -10.17
CA PHE A 35 4.12 -3.43 -9.25
C PHE A 35 2.62 -3.31 -9.58
N ASP A 36 2.25 -3.30 -10.86
CA ASP A 36 0.85 -3.29 -11.26
C ASP A 36 0.13 -4.57 -10.83
N GLU A 37 0.76 -5.75 -10.91
CA GLU A 37 0.19 -6.98 -10.37
C GLU A 37 -0.03 -6.91 -8.86
N LEU A 38 0.98 -6.44 -8.10
CA LEU A 38 0.87 -6.24 -6.65
C LEU A 38 -0.25 -5.25 -6.31
N ARG A 39 -0.40 -4.19 -7.09
CA ARG A 39 -1.49 -3.23 -6.95
C ARG A 39 -2.86 -3.91 -7.13
N HIS A 40 -3.04 -4.76 -8.14
CA HIS A 40 -4.29 -5.50 -8.31
C HIS A 40 -4.55 -6.48 -7.16
N ARG A 41 -3.52 -7.20 -6.71
CA ARG A 41 -3.61 -8.10 -5.53
C ARG A 41 -4.00 -7.32 -4.27
N ALA A 42 -3.40 -6.16 -4.03
CA ALA A 42 -3.72 -5.29 -2.90
C ALA A 42 -5.17 -4.76 -2.95
N LEU A 43 -5.68 -4.43 -4.14
CA LEU A 43 -7.09 -4.05 -4.33
C LEU A 43 -8.05 -5.21 -4.02
N ASN A 44 -7.73 -6.42 -4.47
CA ASN A 44 -8.53 -7.61 -4.15
C ASN A 44 -8.51 -7.89 -2.63
N LEU A 45 -7.38 -7.70 -1.97
CA LEU A 45 -7.25 -7.85 -0.52
C LEU A 45 -8.04 -6.81 0.25
N LEU A 46 -8.08 -5.57 -0.24
CA LEU A 46 -8.94 -4.50 0.26
C LEU A 46 -10.42 -4.89 0.24
N GLU A 47 -10.89 -5.43 -0.89
CA GLU A 47 -12.26 -5.91 -1.05
C GLU A 47 -12.56 -7.06 -0.10
N PHE A 48 -11.63 -8.02 0.02
CA PHE A 48 -11.74 -9.13 0.95
C PHE A 48 -11.83 -8.65 2.41
N ARG A 49 -10.98 -7.70 2.81
CA ARG A 49 -11.05 -7.05 4.14
C ARG A 49 -12.41 -6.41 4.38
N ALA A 50 -12.95 -5.69 3.39
CA ALA A 50 -14.27 -5.08 3.51
C ALA A 50 -15.40 -6.12 3.65
N VAL A 51 -15.25 -7.32 3.07
CA VAL A 51 -16.18 -8.43 3.27
C VAL A 51 -16.08 -8.99 4.69
N VAL A 52 -14.87 -9.21 5.19
CA VAL A 52 -14.63 -9.69 6.55
C VAL A 52 -15.19 -8.72 7.59
N GLU A 53 -14.91 -7.42 7.47
CA GLU A 53 -15.45 -6.39 8.36
C GLU A 53 -16.98 -6.31 8.30
N ARG A 54 -17.57 -6.48 7.11
CA ARG A 54 -19.03 -6.53 6.97
C ARG A 54 -19.62 -7.72 7.71
N ARG A 55 -19.01 -8.91 7.57
CA ARG A 55 -19.46 -10.12 8.30
C ARG A 55 -19.32 -9.94 9.80
N ARG A 56 -18.24 -9.29 10.27
CA ARG A 56 -18.04 -8.94 11.67
C ARG A 56 -19.14 -8.04 12.21
N LEU A 57 -19.51 -6.99 11.48
CA LEU A 57 -20.62 -6.10 11.86
C LEU A 57 -21.98 -6.82 11.87
N LEU A 58 -22.23 -7.66 10.88
CA LEU A 58 -23.46 -8.46 10.82
C LEU A 58 -23.53 -9.48 11.96
N LEU A 59 -22.42 -10.12 12.32
CA LEU A 59 -22.34 -11.04 13.45
C LEU A 59 -22.67 -10.32 14.77
N ARG A 60 -22.08 -9.15 15.03
CA ARG A 60 -22.42 -8.34 16.22
C ARG A 60 -23.90 -7.97 16.27
N ALA A 61 -24.49 -7.63 15.13
CA ALA A 61 -25.93 -7.40 15.04
C ALA A 61 -26.75 -8.66 15.36
N GLN A 62 -26.30 -9.86 14.97
CA GLN A 62 -26.93 -11.12 15.35
C GLN A 62 -26.85 -11.38 16.87
N GLU A 63 -25.78 -10.92 17.51
CA GLU A 63 -25.54 -11.03 18.96
C GLU A 63 -26.27 -9.96 19.78
N GLY A 64 -27.00 -9.04 19.12
CA GLY A 64 -27.87 -8.04 19.77
C GLY A 64 -27.50 -6.59 19.52
N ASP A 65 -26.41 -6.30 18.81
CA ASP A 65 -25.96 -4.94 18.49
C ASP A 65 -26.48 -4.45 17.11
N GLU A 66 -27.80 -4.52 16.89
CA GLU A 66 -28.41 -4.10 15.61
C GLU A 66 -28.36 -2.58 15.41
N GLU A 67 -28.30 -1.80 16.49
CA GLU A 67 -28.29 -0.33 16.44
C GLU A 67 -26.97 0.25 15.91
N SER A 68 -25.82 -0.40 16.19
CA SER A 68 -24.53 0.02 15.65
C SER A 68 -24.37 -0.27 14.15
N LEU A 69 -25.33 -0.98 13.55
CA LEU A 69 -25.21 -1.44 12.17
C LEU A 69 -25.39 -0.26 11.19
N PRO A 70 -24.44 -0.03 10.27
CA PRO A 70 -24.55 1.01 9.26
C PRO A 70 -25.86 0.93 8.44
N PRO A 71 -26.48 2.06 8.05
CA PRO A 71 -27.77 2.06 7.35
C PRO A 71 -27.80 1.19 6.09
N ASN A 72 -26.68 1.10 5.36
CA ASN A 72 -26.56 0.27 4.16
C ASN A 72 -26.54 -1.24 4.44
N LEU A 73 -26.27 -1.66 5.68
CA LEU A 73 -26.25 -3.08 6.09
C LEU A 73 -27.55 -3.52 6.77
N LYS A 74 -28.38 -2.60 7.30
CA LYS A 74 -29.69 -2.93 7.88
C LYS A 74 -30.61 -3.75 6.94
N PRO A 75 -30.72 -3.43 5.63
CA PRO A 75 -31.49 -4.27 4.70
C PRO A 75 -30.92 -5.68 4.53
N VAL A 76 -29.59 -5.82 4.54
CA VAL A 76 -28.90 -7.11 4.43
C VAL A 76 -29.17 -7.96 5.68
N PHE A 77 -29.05 -7.37 6.86
CA PHE A 77 -29.34 -8.04 8.13
C PHE A 77 -30.81 -8.49 8.22
N LYS A 78 -31.75 -7.64 7.80
CA LYS A 78 -33.17 -8.00 7.72
C LYS A 78 -33.40 -9.22 6.81
N ARG A 79 -32.75 -9.26 5.65
CA ARG A 79 -32.81 -10.42 4.73
C ARG A 79 -32.24 -11.68 5.36
N MET A 80 -31.08 -11.60 6.02
CA MET A 80 -30.49 -12.73 6.73
C MET A 80 -31.45 -13.33 7.77
N ARG A 81 -32.15 -12.49 8.55
CA ARG A 81 -33.18 -12.97 9.49
C ARG A 81 -34.35 -13.66 8.79
N GLN A 82 -34.83 -13.09 7.68
CA GLN A 82 -35.93 -13.67 6.90
C GLN A 82 -35.56 -15.04 6.30
N GLU A 83 -34.32 -15.17 5.82
CA GLU A 83 -33.78 -16.39 5.20
C GLU A 83 -33.14 -17.36 6.20
N ARG A 84 -33.14 -17.03 7.50
CA ARG A 84 -32.50 -17.81 8.59
C ARG A 84 -31.01 -18.07 8.37
N ILE A 85 -30.31 -17.14 7.72
CA ILE A 85 -28.86 -17.20 7.51
C ILE A 85 -28.16 -16.79 8.81
N THR A 86 -27.26 -17.64 9.31
CA THR A 86 -26.49 -17.40 10.53
C THR A 86 -25.01 -17.30 10.19
N LEU A 87 -24.33 -16.24 10.64
CA LEU A 87 -22.87 -16.16 10.61
C LEU A 87 -22.33 -16.70 11.94
N THR A 88 -21.18 -17.36 11.88
CA THR A 88 -20.49 -17.84 13.08
C THR A 88 -19.23 -17.01 13.34
N ALA A 89 -18.84 -16.88 14.62
CA ALA A 89 -17.57 -16.27 15.00
C ALA A 89 -16.36 -16.98 14.34
N LYS A 90 -16.47 -18.30 14.14
CA LYS A 90 -15.46 -19.11 13.46
C LYS A 90 -15.25 -18.67 12.01
N GLU A 91 -16.31 -18.49 11.23
CA GLU A 91 -16.21 -18.05 9.83
C GLU A 91 -15.61 -16.65 9.68
N VAL A 92 -15.90 -15.75 10.63
CA VAL A 92 -15.31 -14.41 10.64
C VAL A 92 -13.82 -14.50 10.96
N ALA A 93 -13.43 -15.27 11.99
CA ALA A 93 -12.04 -15.46 12.39
C ALA A 93 -11.20 -16.15 11.29
N GLU A 94 -11.74 -17.15 10.60
CA GLU A 94 -11.08 -17.79 9.46
C GLU A 94 -10.89 -16.83 8.28
N GLY A 95 -11.86 -15.94 8.06
CA GLY A 95 -11.75 -14.85 7.09
C GLY A 95 -10.62 -13.88 7.44
N GLU A 96 -10.56 -13.42 8.70
CA GLU A 96 -9.47 -12.56 9.19
C GLU A 96 -8.10 -13.23 9.05
N ALA A 97 -7.97 -14.49 9.47
CA ALA A 97 -6.73 -15.25 9.34
C ALA A 97 -6.30 -15.40 7.86
N SER A 98 -7.25 -15.67 6.97
CA SER A 98 -6.99 -15.76 5.53
C SER A 98 -6.52 -14.42 4.96
N PHE A 99 -7.09 -13.30 5.42
CA PHE A 99 -6.67 -11.96 4.98
C PHE A 99 -5.20 -11.73 5.32
N TRP A 100 -4.81 -11.98 6.58
CA TRP A 100 -3.43 -11.80 7.01
C TRP A 100 -2.46 -12.70 6.26
N ARG A 101 -2.84 -13.97 6.05
CA ARG A 101 -2.02 -14.91 5.28
C ARG A 101 -1.82 -14.45 3.83
N MET A 102 -2.87 -14.02 3.15
CA MET A 102 -2.74 -13.56 1.77
C MET A 102 -1.95 -12.25 1.66
N LEU A 103 -2.07 -11.37 2.66
CA LEU A 103 -1.31 -10.13 2.73
C LEU A 103 0.19 -10.39 2.89
N GLU A 104 0.56 -11.39 3.69
CA GLU A 104 1.95 -11.85 3.82
C GLU A 104 2.46 -12.48 2.50
N LEU A 105 1.68 -13.39 1.92
CA LEU A 105 2.03 -14.08 0.68
C LEU A 105 2.21 -13.13 -0.51
N MET A 106 1.44 -12.04 -0.55
CA MET A 106 1.51 -11.05 -1.62
C MET A 106 2.93 -10.51 -1.82
N PHE A 107 3.72 -10.38 -0.75
CA PHE A 107 5.10 -9.92 -0.83
C PHE A 107 6.12 -11.06 -0.82
N SER A 108 5.89 -12.12 -0.03
CA SER A 108 6.90 -13.18 0.18
C SER A 108 7.13 -14.07 -1.04
N GLU A 109 6.19 -14.13 -1.99
CA GLU A 109 6.34 -14.93 -3.22
C GLU A 109 7.39 -14.36 -4.19
N ASN A 110 7.91 -13.16 -3.93
CA ASN A 110 8.74 -12.45 -4.88
C ASN A 110 10.10 -12.05 -4.28
N GLU A 111 11.15 -12.70 -4.76
CA GLU A 111 12.53 -12.49 -4.30
C GLU A 111 13.11 -11.12 -4.65
N ASN A 112 12.50 -10.38 -5.57
CA ASN A 112 12.91 -9.02 -5.90
C ASN A 112 12.39 -7.99 -4.89
N ILE A 113 11.39 -8.34 -4.09
CA ILE A 113 10.83 -7.44 -3.08
C ILE A 113 11.71 -7.49 -1.82
N LEU A 114 12.35 -6.37 -1.50
CA LEU A 114 13.11 -6.21 -0.26
C LEU A 114 12.21 -5.75 0.89
N GLN A 115 11.25 -4.89 0.57
CA GLN A 115 10.33 -4.27 1.51
C GLN A 115 8.99 -3.96 0.85
N GLY A 116 7.91 -4.07 1.61
CA GLY A 116 6.56 -3.73 1.18
C GLY A 116 5.79 -3.05 2.32
N GLU A 117 4.98 -2.07 1.98
CA GLU A 117 4.07 -1.42 2.91
C GLU A 117 2.71 -1.19 2.26
N ILE A 118 1.64 -1.60 2.95
CA ILE A 118 0.28 -1.21 2.61
C ILE A 118 -0.25 -0.34 3.72
N VAL A 119 -0.83 0.79 3.33
CA VAL A 119 -1.46 1.76 4.22
C VAL A 119 -2.95 1.80 3.90
N PHE A 120 -3.80 1.55 4.88
CA PHE A 120 -5.25 1.69 4.78
C PHE A 120 -5.70 2.93 5.54
N ILE A 121 -6.46 3.81 4.89
CA ILE A 121 -7.19 4.89 5.55
C ILE A 121 -8.58 4.35 5.83
N GLU A 122 -8.87 4.11 7.10
CA GLU A 122 -10.10 3.49 7.57
C GLU A 122 -11.29 4.47 7.53
N LYS A 123 -12.49 3.95 7.80
CA LYS A 123 -13.74 4.76 7.82
C LYS A 123 -13.81 5.77 8.96
N ASP A 124 -13.11 5.50 10.06
CA ASP A 124 -12.97 6.40 11.21
C ASP A 124 -11.75 7.33 11.07
N GLU A 125 -11.19 7.45 9.85
CA GLU A 125 -9.98 8.22 9.53
C GLU A 125 -8.70 7.72 10.20
N SER A 126 -8.77 6.62 10.95
CA SER A 126 -7.57 5.95 11.45
C SER A 126 -6.76 5.34 10.31
N THR A 127 -5.49 5.07 10.57
CA THR A 127 -4.58 4.48 9.58
C THR A 127 -4.09 3.13 10.07
N THR A 128 -4.34 2.08 9.28
CA THR A 128 -3.74 0.76 9.50
C THR A 128 -2.57 0.58 8.56
N VAL A 129 -1.41 0.21 9.08
CA VAL A 129 -0.19 -0.02 8.28
C VAL A 129 0.23 -1.48 8.40
N PHE A 130 0.45 -2.12 7.27
CA PHE A 130 1.07 -3.44 7.19
C PHE A 130 2.43 -3.32 6.51
N ARG A 131 3.41 -4.04 7.05
CA ARG A 131 4.78 -4.04 6.54
C ARG A 131 5.27 -5.45 6.28
N HIS A 132 6.02 -5.61 5.21
CA HIS A 132 6.75 -6.82 4.88
C HIS A 132 8.22 -6.51 4.64
N PRO A 133 9.14 -7.13 5.40
CA PRO A 133 8.90 -7.82 6.67
C PRO A 133 8.38 -6.86 7.77
N PRO A 134 7.73 -7.36 8.85
CA PRO A 134 7.00 -6.53 9.83
C PRO A 134 7.81 -5.42 10.51
N LYS A 135 9.13 -5.58 10.62
CA LYS A 135 10.04 -4.64 11.30
C LYS A 135 10.79 -3.70 10.35
N ARG A 136 10.58 -3.82 9.04
CA ARG A 136 11.27 -3.00 8.04
C ARG A 136 10.37 -1.86 7.62
N GLU A 137 10.80 -0.64 7.92
CA GLU A 137 10.08 0.58 7.52
C GLU A 137 10.52 1.03 6.13
N VAL A 138 9.58 1.63 5.39
CA VAL A 138 9.91 2.33 4.15
C VAL A 138 10.82 3.51 4.49
N PRO A 139 11.94 3.71 3.78
CA PRO A 139 12.84 4.82 4.02
C PRO A 139 12.12 6.18 3.97
N ALA A 140 12.39 7.04 4.96
CA ALA A 140 11.79 8.37 5.10
C ALA A 140 12.57 9.44 4.31
N GLY A 141 11.93 10.61 4.08
CA GLY A 141 12.61 11.78 3.50
C GLY A 141 12.96 11.66 2.00
N LEU A 142 12.38 10.68 1.31
CA LEU A 142 12.69 10.41 -0.08
C LEU A 142 12.20 11.49 -1.03
N ARG A 143 13.01 11.76 -2.06
CA ARG A 143 12.58 12.57 -3.19
C ARG A 143 11.80 11.70 -4.18
N TRP A 144 10.48 11.83 -4.13
CA TRP A 144 9.58 11.11 -5.02
C TRP A 144 9.47 11.76 -6.40
N HIS A 145 9.50 10.94 -7.44
CA HIS A 145 9.34 11.33 -8.84
C HIS A 145 8.11 10.67 -9.43
N GLY A 146 7.21 11.45 -10.04
CA GLY A 146 5.98 10.91 -10.62
C GLY A 146 6.25 10.05 -11.86
N LEU A 147 5.62 8.87 -11.90
CA LEU A 147 5.59 7.98 -13.06
C LEU A 147 4.43 8.35 -14.00
N ARG A 148 4.36 7.71 -15.18
CA ARG A 148 3.28 7.97 -16.16
C ARG A 148 1.90 7.51 -15.64
N GLN A 149 1.86 6.55 -14.73
CA GLN A 149 0.64 6.04 -14.10
C GLN A 149 0.10 7.04 -13.07
N HIS A 150 -1.23 7.08 -12.92
CA HIS A 150 -1.87 8.04 -12.03
C HIS A 150 -1.53 7.76 -10.56
N ARG A 151 -0.94 8.76 -9.89
CA ARG A 151 -0.59 8.74 -8.46
C ARG A 151 0.46 7.68 -8.09
N THR A 152 1.19 7.19 -9.09
CA THR A 152 2.34 6.33 -8.91
C THR A 152 3.62 7.16 -8.94
N TYR A 153 4.52 6.90 -8.01
CA TYR A 153 5.79 7.60 -7.84
C TYR A 153 6.91 6.59 -7.69
N CYS A 154 8.13 6.98 -8.08
CA CYS A 154 9.34 6.23 -7.78
C CYS A 154 10.28 7.04 -6.89
N ALA A 155 11.14 6.35 -6.15
CA ALA A 155 12.31 6.91 -5.49
C ALA A 155 13.44 5.88 -5.49
N VAL A 156 14.70 6.33 -5.49
CA VAL A 156 15.85 5.45 -5.25
C VAL A 156 16.29 5.67 -3.81
N ALA A 157 16.53 4.58 -3.09
CA ALA A 157 16.89 4.58 -1.69
C ALA A 157 17.79 3.39 -1.34
N ASP A 158 18.07 3.28 -0.05
CA ASP A 158 18.76 2.16 0.56
C ASP A 158 17.74 1.43 1.44
N CYS A 159 17.46 0.17 1.12
CA CYS A 159 16.52 -0.68 1.83
C CYS A 159 17.27 -1.54 2.85
N LEU A 160 16.72 -1.65 4.06
CA LEU A 160 17.18 -2.61 5.06
C LEU A 160 16.88 -4.03 4.60
N VAL A 161 17.86 -4.90 4.72
CA VAL A 161 17.79 -6.36 4.52
C VAL A 161 18.38 -7.07 5.75
N ASP A 162 18.31 -8.40 5.83
CA ASP A 162 18.81 -9.12 7.01
C ASP A 162 20.33 -8.93 7.21
N ASP A 163 21.09 -8.88 6.12
CA ASP A 163 22.56 -8.76 6.14
C ASP A 163 23.08 -7.32 6.00
N GLY A 164 22.21 -6.32 6.15
CA GLY A 164 22.60 -4.90 6.11
C GLY A 164 21.68 -4.04 5.26
N ILE A 165 22.27 -3.35 4.28
CA ILE A 165 21.61 -2.34 3.46
C ILE A 165 21.87 -2.65 1.99
N GLU A 166 20.81 -2.66 1.18
CA GLU A 166 20.89 -2.85 -0.26
C GLU A 166 20.29 -1.67 -1.03
N PRO A 167 20.90 -1.23 -2.14
CA PRO A 167 20.31 -0.21 -2.99
C PRO A 167 19.01 -0.73 -3.60
N CYS A 168 17.95 0.06 -3.47
CA CYS A 168 16.63 -0.32 -3.91
C CYS A 168 15.93 0.80 -4.68
N VAL A 169 14.95 0.40 -5.48
CA VAL A 169 14.00 1.31 -6.11
C VAL A 169 12.63 1.12 -5.46
N LEU A 170 12.11 2.20 -4.90
CA LEU A 170 10.79 2.23 -4.30
C LEU A 170 9.78 2.71 -5.34
N VAL A 171 8.70 1.95 -5.50
CA VAL A 171 7.52 2.36 -6.28
C VAL A 171 6.35 2.50 -5.32
N GLN A 172 5.65 3.63 -5.40
CA GLN A 172 4.57 3.97 -4.49
C GLN A 172 3.32 4.38 -5.25
N LEU A 173 2.20 3.72 -4.94
CA LEU A 173 0.85 4.23 -5.18
C LEU A 173 0.38 4.92 -3.92
N ARG A 174 0.13 6.23 -3.98
CA ARG A 174 -0.35 6.97 -2.81
C ARG A 174 -1.82 6.64 -2.49
N PRO A 175 -2.23 6.54 -1.22
CA PRO A 175 -3.65 6.47 -0.86
C PRO A 175 -4.33 7.79 -1.22
N ARG A 176 -5.57 7.75 -1.71
CA ARG A 176 -6.41 8.95 -1.85
C ARG A 176 -6.72 9.55 -0.48
N ASP A 177 -6.94 10.85 -0.43
CA ASP A 177 -7.18 11.61 0.81
C ASP A 177 -8.65 11.49 1.27
N TYR A 178 -9.16 10.27 1.35
CA TYR A 178 -10.49 9.98 1.88
C TYR A 178 -10.54 8.62 2.56
N SER A 179 -11.52 8.44 3.45
CA SER A 179 -11.77 7.21 4.19
C SER A 179 -12.15 6.02 3.27
N GLY A 180 -11.58 4.84 3.51
CA GLY A 180 -11.75 3.65 2.65
C GLY A 180 -10.79 3.62 1.45
N SER A 181 -9.66 4.29 1.57
CA SER A 181 -8.58 4.33 0.58
C SER A 181 -7.40 3.48 1.03
N ALA A 182 -6.58 3.00 0.09
CA ALA A 182 -5.28 2.43 0.43
C ALA A 182 -4.15 2.92 -0.48
N GLY A 183 -2.95 2.88 0.08
CA GLY A 183 -1.68 3.09 -0.59
C GLY A 183 -0.84 1.82 -0.54
N LEU A 184 0.07 1.71 -1.50
CA LEU A 184 1.02 0.60 -1.61
C LEU A 184 2.39 1.19 -1.91
N THR A 185 3.39 0.80 -1.14
CA THR A 185 4.80 1.11 -1.40
C THR A 185 5.59 -0.19 -1.45
N VAL A 186 6.41 -0.39 -2.48
CA VAL A 186 7.23 -1.60 -2.65
C VAL A 186 8.64 -1.19 -3.00
N GLY A 187 9.62 -1.70 -2.25
CA GLY A 187 11.04 -1.57 -2.50
C GLY A 187 11.55 -2.80 -3.22
N PHE A 188 11.93 -2.64 -4.48
CA PHE A 188 12.51 -3.69 -5.30
C PHE A 188 14.03 -3.61 -5.27
N LYS A 189 14.69 -4.76 -5.40
CA LYS A 189 16.12 -4.86 -5.70
C LYS A 189 16.44 -4.01 -6.92
N ARG A 190 17.44 -3.15 -6.80
CA ARG A 190 17.90 -2.38 -7.95
C ARG A 190 18.73 -3.33 -8.83
N ASN A 191 18.16 -3.76 -9.95
CA ASN A 191 18.92 -4.49 -10.96
C ASN A 191 20.12 -3.62 -11.41
N PRO A 192 21.34 -4.19 -11.49
CA PRO A 192 22.56 -3.46 -11.83
C PRO A 192 22.52 -2.83 -13.24
#